data_AF-A0AAP2HPU9-F1
#
_entry.id   AF-A0AAP2HPU9-F1
#
_cell.length_a   1.000
_cell.length_b   1.000
_cell.length_c   1.000
_cell.angle_alpha   90.00
_cell.angle_beta   90.00
_cell.angle_gamma   90.00
#
_symmetry.space_group_name_H-M   'P 1'
#
loop_
_entity.id
_entity.type
_entity.pdbx_description
1 polymer ?
#
loop_
_entity_poly.entity_id
_entity_poly.type
_entity_poly.pdbx_seq_one_letter_code
_entity_poly.pdbx_strand_id
1 'polypeptide(L)'
;MARAMRPAAFLVAALGCAATAHAAQIPSDAASVGAYFSYDNAAADATVALIAHAQRRVLLAGYAYVPPAVASALRAARVRGVDVRVVLVRSARAGKYSGAGYLKSAGIDVAIDSRRTEPMPRFVIVDDSVALPTSSDGAAAQAETVNVFERAPELAQSYTQSFWRLYRQAAGL
;
A
#
# COMPACT_ATOMS: atom_id res chain seq x y z
N MET A 1 -42.08 10.63 62.45
CA MET A 1 -41.88 9.24 62.00
C MET A 1 -42.39 9.11 60.58
N ALA A 2 -41.51 9.15 59.58
CA ALA A 2 -41.85 8.99 58.17
C ALA A 2 -40.92 7.93 57.54
N ARG A 3 -41.53 6.99 56.82
CA ARG A 3 -40.99 5.68 56.41
C ARG A 3 -40.06 5.83 55.21
N ALA A 4 -38.82 5.36 55.34
CA ALA A 4 -37.83 5.35 54.26
C ALA A 4 -38.22 4.34 53.15
N MET A 5 -38.34 4.81 51.92
CA MET A 5 -38.41 3.96 50.71
C MET A 5 -37.02 3.97 50.06
N ARG A 6 -36.39 2.79 49.94
CA ARG A 6 -35.11 2.61 49.25
C ARG A 6 -35.39 2.48 47.74
N PRO A 7 -34.73 3.23 46.85
CA PRO A 7 -34.91 3.04 45.42
C PRO A 7 -34.22 1.74 44.98
N ALA A 8 -34.95 0.90 44.24
CA ALA A 8 -34.42 -0.29 43.60
C ALA A 8 -33.47 0.12 42.47
N ALA A 9 -32.22 -0.30 42.55
CA ALA A 9 -31.24 -0.11 41.48
C ALA A 9 -31.52 -1.13 40.36
N PHE A 10 -32.02 -0.66 39.22
CA PHE A 10 -32.04 -1.46 37.98
C PHE A 10 -30.65 -1.42 37.35
N LEU A 11 -29.93 -2.54 37.47
CA LEU A 11 -28.65 -2.75 36.83
C LEU A 11 -28.92 -3.25 35.40
N VAL A 12 -28.96 -2.33 34.43
CA VAL A 12 -29.00 -2.70 33.00
C VAL A 12 -27.62 -3.21 32.63
N ALA A 13 -27.46 -4.53 32.59
CA ALA A 13 -26.29 -5.16 32.01
C ALA A 13 -26.31 -4.91 30.50
N ALA A 14 -25.57 -3.91 30.05
CA ALA A 14 -25.25 -3.74 28.64
C ALA A 14 -24.38 -4.93 28.21
N LEU A 15 -25.00 -5.99 27.67
CA LEU A 15 -24.30 -6.99 26.88
C LEU A 15 -23.78 -6.28 25.62
N GLY A 16 -22.56 -5.75 25.73
CA GLY A 16 -21.79 -5.30 24.59
C GLY A 16 -21.60 -6.48 23.65
N CYS A 17 -22.33 -6.46 22.54
CA CYS A 17 -22.09 -7.35 21.42
C CYS A 17 -20.72 -6.96 20.86
N ALA A 18 -19.66 -7.61 21.34
CA ALA A 18 -18.36 -7.55 20.71
C ALA A 18 -18.52 -8.25 19.36
N ALA A 19 -18.87 -7.47 18.33
CA ALA A 19 -18.84 -7.94 16.97
C ALA A 19 -17.42 -8.43 16.71
N THR A 20 -17.25 -9.75 16.65
CA THR A 20 -16.00 -10.33 16.19
C THR A 20 -15.82 -9.84 14.76
N ALA A 21 -14.82 -8.98 14.55
CA ALA A 21 -14.48 -8.50 13.23
C ALA A 21 -13.97 -9.71 12.42
N HIS A 22 -14.91 -10.40 11.76
CA HIS A 22 -14.58 -11.48 10.85
C HIS A 22 -13.89 -10.87 9.63
N ALA A 23 -12.83 -11.52 9.16
CA ALA A 23 -12.22 -11.15 7.90
C ALA A 23 -13.26 -11.35 6.78
N ALA A 24 -13.83 -10.25 6.29
CA ALA A 24 -14.71 -10.27 5.14
C ALA A 24 -13.86 -10.35 3.86
N GLN A 25 -14.26 -11.20 2.92
CA GLN A 25 -13.63 -11.24 1.60
C GLN A 25 -13.86 -9.91 0.88
N ILE A 26 -12.82 -9.39 0.23
CA ILE A 26 -12.96 -8.23 -0.66
C ILE A 26 -13.50 -8.77 -1.99
N PRO A 27 -14.68 -8.32 -2.46
CA PRO A 27 -15.22 -8.74 -3.75
C PRO A 27 -14.24 -8.39 -4.88
N SER A 28 -14.11 -9.26 -5.87
CA SER A 28 -13.23 -8.98 -7.03
C SER A 28 -13.69 -9.73 -8.27
N ASP A 29 -15.01 -9.86 -8.47
CA ASP A 29 -15.61 -10.73 -9.48
C ASP A 29 -15.23 -10.35 -10.93
N ALA A 30 -14.91 -9.07 -11.16
CA ALA A 30 -14.48 -8.55 -12.46
C ALA A 30 -12.96 -8.61 -12.68
N ALA A 31 -12.18 -8.96 -11.65
CA ALA A 31 -10.73 -8.87 -11.68
C ALA A 31 -10.11 -9.96 -12.55
N SER A 32 -9.13 -9.59 -13.37
CA SER A 32 -8.20 -10.55 -13.97
C SER A 32 -6.92 -10.61 -13.14
N VAL A 33 -6.41 -11.82 -12.92
CA VAL A 33 -5.21 -12.06 -12.11
C VAL A 33 -4.10 -12.60 -12.98
N GLY A 34 -2.93 -11.97 -12.90
CA GLY A 34 -1.69 -12.44 -13.50
C GLY A 34 -0.61 -12.66 -12.44
N ALA A 35 0.18 -13.72 -12.58
CA ALA A 35 1.36 -13.97 -11.75
C ALA A 35 2.60 -13.92 -12.63
N TYR A 36 3.59 -13.14 -12.21
CA TYR A 36 4.81 -12.88 -12.98
C TYR A 36 6.02 -13.23 -12.13
N PHE A 37 6.93 -14.03 -12.70
CA PHE A 37 8.11 -14.57 -12.04
C PHE A 37 9.37 -14.01 -12.72
N SER A 38 10.41 -13.70 -11.95
CA SER A 38 11.60 -13.00 -12.44
C SER A 38 12.58 -13.81 -13.30
N TYR A 39 12.26 -15.03 -13.75
CA TYR A 39 13.15 -15.80 -14.65
C TYR A 39 13.54 -14.98 -15.89
N ASP A 40 12.59 -14.20 -16.43
CA ASP A 40 12.77 -13.34 -17.62
C ASP A 40 12.54 -11.84 -17.32
N ASN A 41 12.79 -11.37 -16.09
CA ASN A 41 12.45 -10.01 -15.60
C ASN A 41 10.94 -9.66 -15.61
N ALA A 42 10.07 -10.62 -15.92
CA ALA A 42 8.64 -10.40 -16.10
C ALA A 42 7.96 -9.71 -14.89
N ALA A 43 8.46 -9.90 -13.67
CA ALA A 43 7.88 -9.27 -12.48
C ALA A 43 8.10 -7.75 -12.44
N ALA A 44 9.32 -7.30 -12.75
CA ALA A 44 9.61 -5.87 -12.84
C ALA A 44 8.87 -5.23 -14.02
N ASP A 45 8.86 -5.93 -15.17
CA ASP A 45 8.20 -5.45 -16.39
C ASP A 45 6.69 -5.32 -16.21
N ALA A 46 6.04 -6.27 -15.53
CA ALA A 46 4.62 -6.19 -15.24
C ALA A 46 4.26 -4.95 -14.41
N THR A 47 5.07 -4.63 -13.39
CA THR A 47 4.87 -3.42 -12.57
C THR A 47 5.07 -2.14 -13.38
N VAL A 48 6.11 -2.11 -14.22
CA VAL A 48 6.42 -0.97 -15.11
C VAL A 48 5.30 -0.77 -16.14
N ALA A 49 4.85 -1.84 -16.78
CA ALA A 49 3.75 -1.81 -17.75
C ALA A 49 2.46 -1.30 -17.11
N LEU A 50 2.12 -1.79 -15.92
CA LEU A 50 0.94 -1.33 -15.20
C LEU A 50 0.99 0.19 -14.94
N ILE A 51 2.12 0.71 -14.45
CA ILE A 51 2.33 2.16 -14.23
C ILE A 51 2.28 2.96 -15.54
N ALA A 52 2.77 2.39 -16.64
CA ALA A 52 2.76 3.03 -17.95
C ALA A 52 1.32 3.27 -18.44
N HIS A 53 0.37 2.39 -18.10
CA HIS A 53 -1.03 2.51 -18.47
C HIS A 53 -1.88 3.39 -17.51
N ALA A 54 -1.31 3.86 -16.40
CA ALA A 54 -2.00 4.70 -15.43
C ALA A 54 -2.59 5.98 -16.06
N GLN A 55 -3.87 6.26 -15.74
CA GLN A 55 -4.62 7.41 -16.22
C GLN A 55 -4.91 8.44 -15.13
N ARG A 56 -5.19 8.01 -13.88
CA ARG A 56 -5.61 8.92 -12.79
C ARG A 56 -4.57 8.98 -11.68
N ARG A 57 -4.16 7.83 -11.14
CA ARG A 57 -3.26 7.77 -9.99
C ARG A 57 -2.33 6.56 -9.98
N VAL A 58 -1.17 6.74 -9.33
CA VAL A 58 -0.27 5.68 -8.91
C VAL A 58 0.12 5.87 -7.44
N LEU A 59 -0.15 4.87 -6.60
CA LEU A 59 0.20 4.87 -5.18
C LEU A 59 1.17 3.73 -4.90
N LEU A 60 2.41 4.01 -4.53
CA LEU A 60 3.44 3.00 -4.24
C LEU A 60 3.80 3.01 -2.76
N ALA A 61 3.76 1.85 -2.11
CA ALA A 61 4.09 1.72 -0.68
C ALA A 61 4.97 0.50 -0.41
N GLY A 62 5.73 0.57 0.69
CA GLY A 62 6.42 -0.59 1.26
C GLY A 62 7.90 -0.68 0.94
N TYR A 63 8.41 0.18 0.08
CA TYR A 63 9.78 0.06 -0.46
C TYR A 63 10.79 0.83 0.38
N ALA A 64 11.88 0.19 0.77
CA ALA A 64 13.11 0.82 1.21
C ALA A 64 14.00 1.24 0.03
N TYR A 65 13.87 0.55 -1.10
CA TYR A 65 14.54 0.85 -2.37
C TYR A 65 13.53 0.72 -3.50
N VAL A 66 13.34 1.78 -4.29
CA VAL A 66 12.53 1.72 -5.51
C VAL A 66 13.44 1.32 -6.69
N PRO A 67 13.13 0.23 -7.42
CA PRO A 67 13.90 -0.16 -8.60
C PRO A 67 14.00 0.97 -9.63
N PRO A 68 15.16 1.17 -10.30
CA PRO A 68 15.33 2.28 -11.24
C PRO A 68 14.29 2.31 -12.37
N ALA A 69 13.92 1.14 -12.89
CA ALA A 69 12.89 1.03 -13.93
C ALA A 69 11.51 1.50 -13.42
N VAL A 70 11.13 1.08 -12.21
CA VAL A 70 9.90 1.51 -11.54
C VAL A 70 9.94 3.01 -11.24
N ALA A 71 11.06 3.53 -10.72
CA ALA A 71 11.21 4.97 -10.45
C ALA A 71 11.08 5.82 -11.73
N SER A 72 11.67 5.36 -12.84
CA SER A 72 11.54 5.99 -14.15
C SER A 72 10.08 5.98 -14.63
N ALA A 73 9.38 4.85 -14.50
CA ALA A 73 7.96 4.72 -14.85
C ALA A 73 7.07 5.66 -14.02
N LEU A 74 7.33 5.78 -12.71
CA LEU A 74 6.61 6.72 -11.83
C LEU A 74 6.81 8.17 -12.26
N ARG A 75 8.06 8.55 -12.57
CA ARG A 75 8.37 9.88 -13.11
C ARG A 75 7.63 10.11 -14.43
N ALA A 76 7.63 9.14 -15.33
CA ALA A 76 6.91 9.25 -16.60
C ALA A 76 5.40 9.42 -16.39
N ALA A 77 4.79 8.68 -15.47
CA ALA A 77 3.38 8.86 -15.11
C ALA A 77 3.11 10.26 -14.56
N ARG A 78 3.98 10.77 -13.66
CA ARG A 78 3.86 12.13 -13.13
C ARG A 78 3.94 13.19 -14.23
N VAL A 79 4.84 13.03 -15.20
CA VAL A 79 4.96 13.93 -16.36
C VAL A 79 3.70 13.91 -17.23
N ARG A 80 3.00 12.77 -17.34
CA ARG A 80 1.69 12.68 -18.01
C ARG A 80 0.54 13.36 -17.23
N GLY A 81 0.78 13.85 -16.02
CA GLY A 81 -0.24 14.48 -15.18
C GLY A 81 -0.95 13.53 -14.20
N VAL A 82 -0.52 12.26 -14.14
CA VAL A 82 -1.05 11.29 -13.17
C VAL A 82 -0.69 11.71 -11.74
N ASP A 83 -1.61 11.55 -10.79
CA ASP A 83 -1.32 11.77 -9.36
C ASP A 83 -0.45 10.63 -8.84
N VAL A 84 0.81 10.93 -8.48
CA VAL A 84 1.76 9.94 -8.01
C VAL A 84 2.14 10.22 -6.57
N ARG A 85 1.92 9.25 -5.68
CA ARG A 85 2.25 9.31 -4.26
C ARG A 85 3.08 8.11 -3.86
N VAL A 86 4.08 8.32 -3.01
CA VAL A 86 5.00 7.26 -2.61
C VAL A 86 5.20 7.25 -1.09
N VAL A 87 5.11 6.07 -0.49
CA VAL A 87 5.49 5.81 0.90
C VAL A 87 6.67 4.84 0.92
N LEU A 88 7.82 5.33 1.38
CA LEU A 88 9.02 4.54 1.57
C LEU A 88 9.22 4.18 3.04
N VAL A 89 9.96 3.10 3.30
CA VAL A 89 10.45 2.75 4.63
C VAL A 89 11.93 3.12 4.72
N ARG A 90 12.38 3.55 5.89
CA ARG A 90 13.82 3.77 6.11
C ARG A 90 14.59 2.46 5.92
N SER A 91 15.60 2.48 5.06
CA SER A 91 16.52 1.35 4.94
C SER A 91 17.33 1.15 6.22
N ALA A 92 17.50 -0.09 6.66
CA ALA A 92 18.43 -0.44 7.72
C ALA A 92 19.91 -0.27 7.32
N ARG A 93 20.20 -0.16 6.00
CA ARG A 93 21.56 0.01 5.48
C ARG A 93 21.79 1.47 5.09
N ALA A 94 22.56 2.20 5.90
CA ALA A 94 22.91 3.58 5.63
C ALA A 94 23.66 3.71 4.29
N GLY A 95 23.42 4.81 3.56
CA GLY A 95 24.16 5.15 2.33
C GLY A 95 23.69 4.50 1.02
N LYS A 96 22.67 3.63 1.04
CA LYS A 96 22.08 3.10 -0.21
C LYS A 96 21.02 4.03 -0.80
N TYR A 97 21.03 4.13 -2.13
CA TYR A 97 20.01 4.85 -2.90
C TYR A 97 18.62 4.25 -2.69
N SER A 98 17.67 5.05 -2.21
CA SER A 98 16.28 4.64 -2.01
C SER A 98 15.36 4.99 -3.18
N GLY A 99 15.78 5.87 -4.09
CA GLY A 99 14.90 6.51 -5.08
C GLY A 99 14.26 7.80 -4.62
N ALA A 100 14.27 8.12 -3.31
CA ALA A 100 13.54 9.25 -2.76
C ALA A 100 13.94 10.60 -3.38
N GLY A 101 15.25 10.86 -3.52
CA GLY A 101 15.74 12.12 -4.10
C GLY A 101 15.34 12.30 -5.56
N TYR A 102 15.43 11.24 -6.35
CA TYR A 102 15.03 11.22 -7.77
C TYR A 102 13.53 11.44 -7.95
N LEU A 103 12.70 10.80 -7.12
CA LEU A 103 11.25 10.97 -7.17
C LEU A 103 10.83 12.37 -6.73
N LYS A 104 11.43 12.89 -5.65
CA LYS A 104 11.18 14.27 -5.19
C LYS A 104 11.59 15.30 -6.24
N SER A 105 12.72 15.14 -6.92
CA SER A 105 13.12 16.05 -8.00
C SER A 105 12.21 16.00 -9.22
N ALA A 106 11.44 14.92 -9.40
CA ALA A 106 10.37 14.81 -10.40
C ALA A 106 9.03 15.40 -9.93
N GLY A 107 8.96 16.04 -8.77
CA GLY A 107 7.72 16.61 -8.23
C GLY A 107 6.71 15.57 -7.75
N ILE A 108 7.21 14.39 -7.32
CA ILE A 108 6.41 13.33 -6.70
C ILE A 108 6.48 13.48 -5.19
N ASP A 109 5.32 13.37 -4.54
CA ASP A 109 5.22 13.45 -3.09
C ASP A 109 5.62 12.13 -2.44
N VAL A 110 6.78 12.17 -1.75
CA VAL A 110 7.41 11.02 -1.10
C VAL A 110 7.39 11.19 0.42
N ALA A 111 6.62 10.36 1.11
CA ALA A 111 6.67 10.20 2.57
C ALA A 111 7.62 9.06 2.95
N ILE A 112 8.40 9.21 4.03
CA ILE A 112 9.36 8.20 4.48
C ILE A 112 9.05 7.84 5.93
N ASP A 113 8.62 6.60 6.17
CA ASP A 113 8.44 6.09 7.54
C ASP A 113 9.81 5.71 8.12
N SER A 114 10.30 6.55 9.04
CA SER A 114 11.55 6.34 9.76
C SER A 114 11.38 5.67 11.13
N ARG A 115 10.14 5.36 11.53
CA ARG A 115 9.81 4.86 12.87
C ARG A 115 9.71 3.34 12.93
N ARG A 116 9.48 2.70 11.79
CA ARG A 116 9.32 1.24 11.70
C ARG A 116 10.64 0.51 11.50
N THR A 117 10.78 -0.59 12.24
CA THR A 117 11.81 -1.63 12.08
C THR A 117 11.24 -2.90 11.45
N GLU A 118 9.91 -3.03 11.39
CA GLU A 118 9.21 -4.19 10.85
C GLU A 118 9.01 -4.10 9.33
N PRO A 119 9.00 -5.25 8.61
CA PRO A 119 8.67 -5.29 7.19
C PRO A 119 7.28 -4.72 6.91
N MET A 120 7.18 -3.85 5.90
CA MET A 120 5.91 -3.32 5.43
C MET A 120 5.49 -4.07 4.16
N PRO A 121 4.20 -4.42 3.98
CA PRO A 121 3.74 -4.99 2.73
C PRO A 121 4.04 -4.03 1.58
N ARG A 122 4.63 -4.57 0.51
CA ARG A 122 4.89 -3.84 -0.73
C ARG A 122 3.69 -3.97 -1.64
N PHE A 123 3.25 -2.85 -2.19
CA PHE A 123 2.18 -2.85 -3.17
C PHE A 123 2.23 -1.57 -4.02
N VAL A 124 1.67 -1.68 -5.22
CA VAL A 124 1.46 -0.56 -6.13
C VAL A 124 0.00 -0.57 -6.54
N ILE A 125 -0.69 0.55 -6.39
CA ILE A 125 -2.05 0.76 -6.86
C ILE A 125 -1.95 1.62 -8.11
N VAL A 126 -2.55 1.17 -9.20
CA VAL A 126 -2.66 1.93 -10.44
C VAL A 126 -4.13 2.00 -10.82
N ASP A 127 -4.73 3.18 -10.67
CA ASP A 127 -6.17 3.40 -10.85
C ASP A 127 -7.01 2.38 -10.04
N ASP A 128 -7.60 1.39 -10.73
CA ASP A 128 -8.44 0.31 -10.19
C ASP A 128 -7.73 -1.06 -10.24
N SER A 129 -6.41 -1.08 -10.37
CA SER A 129 -5.57 -2.27 -10.39
C SER A 129 -4.54 -2.25 -9.26
N VAL A 130 -4.10 -3.44 -8.84
CA VAL A 130 -3.14 -3.60 -7.73
C VAL A 130 -2.05 -4.60 -8.13
N ALA A 131 -0.79 -4.22 -7.98
CA ALA A 131 0.36 -5.11 -8.07
C ALA A 131 0.93 -5.39 -6.67
N LEU A 132 1.13 -6.66 -6.35
CA LEU A 132 1.61 -7.15 -5.05
C LEU A 132 2.92 -7.94 -5.24
N PRO A 133 4.07 -7.29 -5.10
CA PRO A 133 5.36 -7.98 -5.04
C PRO A 133 5.42 -8.85 -3.78
N THR A 134 5.83 -10.11 -3.93
CA THR A 134 5.88 -11.06 -2.81
C THR A 134 7.28 -11.23 -2.21
N SER A 135 8.33 -10.82 -2.93
CA SER A 135 9.70 -10.80 -2.42
C SER A 135 9.95 -9.60 -1.50
N SER A 136 11.06 -9.61 -0.76
CA SER A 136 11.51 -8.48 0.07
C SER A 136 12.56 -7.63 -0.64
N ASP A 137 12.76 -6.40 -0.15
CA ASP A 137 13.82 -5.54 -0.66
C ASP A 137 15.20 -6.14 -0.42
N GLY A 138 15.97 -6.30 -1.49
CA GLY A 138 17.29 -6.93 -1.45
C GLY A 138 17.28 -8.43 -1.75
N ALA A 139 16.12 -9.03 -2.02
CA ALA A 139 16.07 -10.30 -2.74
C ALA A 139 16.83 -10.17 -4.07
N ALA A 140 17.46 -11.26 -4.51
CA ALA A 140 18.06 -11.29 -5.84
C ALA A 140 16.97 -10.95 -6.87
N ALA A 141 17.30 -10.14 -7.89
CA ALA A 141 16.33 -9.75 -8.92
C ALA A 141 15.62 -10.96 -9.54
N GLN A 142 16.34 -12.08 -9.67
CA GLN A 142 15.86 -13.38 -10.17
C GLN A 142 14.81 -14.07 -9.27
N ALA A 143 14.69 -13.66 -8.01
CA ALA A 143 13.76 -14.22 -7.02
C ALA A 143 12.52 -13.34 -6.79
N GLU A 144 12.35 -12.26 -7.56
CA GLU A 144 11.16 -11.42 -7.47
C GLU A 144 9.96 -12.08 -8.16
N THR A 145 8.80 -11.92 -7.53
CA THR A 145 7.51 -12.39 -8.05
C THR A 145 6.50 -11.29 -7.73
N VAL A 146 5.61 -11.02 -8.67
CA VAL A 146 4.51 -10.07 -8.49
C VAL A 146 3.21 -10.70 -8.95
N ASN A 147 2.17 -10.52 -8.15
CA ASN A 147 0.80 -10.82 -8.56
C ASN A 147 0.11 -9.50 -8.93
N VAL A 148 -0.49 -9.44 -10.09
CA VAL A 148 -1.23 -8.27 -10.58
C VAL A 148 -2.70 -8.61 -10.66
N PHE A 149 -3.52 -7.74 -10.08
CA PHE A 149 -4.97 -7.79 -10.08
C PHE A 149 -5.46 -6.59 -10.89
N GLU A 150 -5.85 -6.82 -12.13
CA GLU A 150 -6.39 -5.79 -13.02
C GLU A 150 -7.91 -5.73 -12.92
N ARG A 151 -8.49 -4.53 -13.09
CA ARG A 151 -9.95 -4.30 -13.00
C ARG A 151 -10.53 -4.80 -11.66
N ALA A 152 -9.85 -4.46 -10.57
CA ALA A 152 -10.17 -4.86 -9.21
C ALA A 152 -10.46 -3.63 -8.31
N PRO A 153 -11.52 -2.84 -8.60
CA PRO A 153 -11.74 -1.55 -7.94
C PRO A 153 -11.94 -1.65 -6.43
N GLU A 154 -12.60 -2.68 -5.93
CA GLU A 154 -12.82 -2.91 -4.48
C GLU A 154 -11.50 -3.23 -3.78
N LEU A 155 -10.65 -4.04 -4.42
CA LEU A 155 -9.30 -4.35 -3.93
C LEU A 155 -8.43 -3.08 -3.92
N ALA A 156 -8.43 -2.32 -5.01
CA ALA A 156 -7.71 -1.06 -5.13
C ALA A 156 -8.18 -0.05 -4.07
N GLN A 157 -9.47 0.00 -3.77
CA GLN A 157 -10.03 0.87 -2.73
C GLN A 157 -9.55 0.44 -1.33
N SER A 158 -9.59 -0.85 -1.01
CA SER A 158 -9.10 -1.38 0.27
C SER A 158 -7.60 -1.09 0.48
N TYR A 159 -6.78 -1.34 -0.55
CA TYR A 159 -5.36 -0.98 -0.51
C TYR A 159 -5.13 0.53 -0.45
N THR A 160 -5.99 1.34 -1.07
CA THR A 160 -5.90 2.82 -0.98
C THR A 160 -6.14 3.30 0.45
N GLN A 161 -7.08 2.72 1.19
CA GLN A 161 -7.29 3.04 2.61
C GLN A 161 -6.04 2.71 3.44
N SER A 162 -5.43 1.56 3.18
CA SER A 162 -4.17 1.17 3.82
C SER A 162 -3.02 2.11 3.45
N PHE A 163 -2.90 2.48 2.17
CA PHE A 163 -1.93 3.45 1.70
C PHE A 163 -2.02 4.76 2.47
N TRP A 164 -3.21 5.35 2.59
CA TRP A 164 -3.36 6.66 3.25
C TRP A 164 -3.10 6.61 4.76
N ARG A 165 -3.37 5.48 5.42
CA ARG A 165 -2.93 5.26 6.81
C ARG A 165 -1.41 5.30 6.91
N LEU A 166 -0.72 4.57 6.04
CA LEU A 166 0.75 4.54 6.00
C LEU A 166 1.33 5.91 5.65
N TYR A 167 0.71 6.61 4.69
CA TYR A 167 1.16 7.92 4.25
C TYR A 167 1.08 8.96 5.36
N ARG A 168 -0.05 9.04 6.09
CA ARG A 168 -0.18 9.95 7.23
C ARG A 168 0.83 9.64 8.33
N GLN A 169 0.96 8.35 8.68
CA GLN A 169 1.97 7.90 9.62
C GLN A 169 3.39 8.28 9.17
N ALA A 170 3.75 8.09 7.91
CA ALA A 170 5.07 8.45 7.40
C ALA A 170 5.28 9.98 7.33
N ALA A 171 4.24 10.74 7.01
CA ALA A 171 4.29 12.20 6.90
C ALA A 171 4.25 12.93 8.26
N GLY A 172 3.91 12.24 9.36
CA GLY A 172 3.73 12.87 10.66
C GLY A 172 2.39 13.61 10.81
N LEU A 173 1.39 13.19 10.04
CA LEU A 173 0.02 13.73 10.02
C LEU A 173 -0.97 12.85 10.79
#